data_AF-U2ARF8-F1
#
_entry.id   AF-U2ARF8-F1
#
_cell.length_a   1.000
_cell.length_b   1.000
_cell.length_c   1.000
_cell.angle_alpha   90.00
_cell.angle_beta   90.00
_cell.angle_gamma   90.00
#
_symmetry.space_group_name_H-M   'P 1'
#
loop_
_entity.id
_entity.type
_entity.pdbx_description
1 polymer ?
#
loop_
_entity_poly.entity_id
_entity_poly.type
_entity_poly.pdbx_seq_one_letter_code
_entity_poly.pdbx_strand_id
1 'polypeptide(L)'
;MQKNYLILAHKNPNQLYRMVKALHDKTSHFYIHIDAKSPITPFKECLQGLPVSFIDQREDCVWGDFSIVRATINLMEAAAKALPKGYFILMSGQDYPITSQKEINTFLEQYNDSDFIDFLPLEQKWKTKMVKDKLEHYHILHSKERGHSNCYAPFSHCSLFQKGRTLFHLLKGRLSWQHFKLLCKLPIRSTPFRKQYAGSQFWAFSEKTFYKVLTYIKEHRTSLEDYYRYTSSPDEIYFHSILINLQQTDTQIKLKPQITYVNYFRGNNIFLSEDLKTILSQKEKLFARKFDTEIDREILDSLDNYINKRNK
;
A
#
# COMPACT_ATOMS: atom_id res chain seq x y z
N MET A 1 10.98 1.74 21.61
CA MET A 1 9.53 1.66 21.35
C MET A 1 9.20 0.45 20.46
N GLN A 2 8.10 -0.28 20.70
CA GLN A 2 7.68 -1.38 19.84
C GLN A 2 7.14 -0.87 18.49
N LYS A 3 7.53 -1.54 17.39
CA LYS A 3 6.93 -1.36 16.06
C LYS A 3 6.47 -2.69 15.48
N ASN A 4 5.43 -2.65 14.66
CA ASN A 4 4.87 -3.78 13.95
C ASN A 4 4.95 -3.46 12.45
N TYR A 5 5.91 -4.06 11.76
CA TYR A 5 6.12 -3.86 10.33
C TYR A 5 5.23 -4.80 9.53
N LEU A 6 4.36 -4.24 8.70
CA LEU A 6 3.48 -4.96 7.79
C LEU A 6 4.11 -4.89 6.40
N ILE A 7 4.66 -5.99 5.91
CA ILE A 7 5.51 -6.02 4.72
C ILE A 7 4.84 -6.79 3.59
N LEU A 8 4.62 -6.10 2.47
CA LEU A 8 4.20 -6.69 1.19
C LEU A 8 5.43 -6.98 0.32
N ALA A 9 5.71 -8.23 -0.01
CA ALA A 9 6.86 -8.59 -0.84
C ALA A 9 6.49 -9.58 -1.96
N HIS A 10 7.22 -9.53 -3.06
CA HIS A 10 7.02 -10.41 -4.21
C HIS A 10 8.33 -10.85 -4.90
N LYS A 11 9.47 -10.25 -4.55
CA LYS A 11 10.78 -10.60 -5.11
C LYS A 11 11.92 -10.26 -4.15
N ASN A 12 13.15 -10.60 -4.55
CA ASN A 12 14.42 -10.31 -3.87
C ASN A 12 14.46 -10.73 -2.37
N PRO A 13 14.43 -12.04 -2.04
CA PRO A 13 14.52 -12.51 -0.65
C PRO A 13 15.71 -11.95 0.15
N ASN A 14 16.88 -11.85 -0.48
CA ASN A 14 18.09 -11.30 0.14
C ASN A 14 17.95 -9.82 0.52
N GLN A 15 17.28 -9.03 -0.32
CA GLN A 15 16.99 -7.62 -0.02
C GLN A 15 16.02 -7.51 1.15
N LEU A 16 14.98 -8.36 1.19
CA LEU A 16 14.05 -8.41 2.30
C LEU A 16 14.74 -8.81 3.61
N TYR A 17 15.59 -9.83 3.60
CA TYR A 17 16.43 -10.22 4.74
C TYR A 17 17.27 -9.05 5.24
N ARG A 18 17.95 -8.35 4.33
CA ARG A 18 18.79 -7.19 4.63
C ARG A 18 17.98 -6.09 5.32
N MET A 19 16.80 -5.75 4.78
CA MET A 19 15.90 -4.76 5.37
C MET A 19 15.43 -5.17 6.77
N VAL A 20 14.97 -6.42 6.95
CA VAL A 20 14.52 -6.90 8.27
C VAL A 20 15.67 -6.85 9.29
N LYS A 21 16.88 -7.22 8.88
CA LYS A 21 18.07 -7.14 9.74
C LYS A 21 18.40 -5.70 10.15
N ALA A 22 18.31 -4.74 9.22
CA ALA A 22 18.51 -3.31 9.50
C ALA A 22 17.41 -2.74 10.41
N LEU A 23 16.21 -3.31 10.37
CA LEU A 23 15.06 -2.89 11.17
C LEU A 23 14.95 -3.56 12.54
N HIS A 24 15.64 -4.68 12.75
CA HIS A 24 15.49 -5.49 13.95
C HIS A 24 16.08 -4.81 15.19
N ASP A 25 15.26 -4.65 16.24
CA ASP A 25 15.64 -4.01 17.50
C ASP A 25 15.26 -4.84 18.75
N LYS A 26 15.06 -6.15 18.58
CA LYS A 26 14.58 -7.12 19.61
C LYS A 26 13.14 -6.92 20.10
N THR A 27 12.53 -5.76 19.91
CA THR A 27 11.16 -5.46 20.39
C THR A 27 10.12 -5.41 19.27
N SER A 28 10.57 -5.17 18.04
CA SER A 28 9.71 -5.02 16.88
C SER A 28 9.33 -6.37 16.26
N HIS A 29 8.11 -6.42 15.72
CA HIS A 29 7.55 -7.58 15.04
C HIS A 29 7.46 -7.34 13.53
N PHE A 30 7.65 -8.39 12.75
CA PHE A 30 7.62 -8.33 11.28
C PHE A 30 6.58 -9.31 10.75
N TYR A 31 5.51 -8.78 10.15
CA TYR A 31 4.45 -9.54 9.50
C TYR A 31 4.64 -9.45 8.00
N ILE A 32 4.79 -10.60 7.33
CA ILE A 32 5.20 -10.64 5.92
C ILE A 32 4.16 -11.38 5.09
N HIS A 33 3.64 -10.68 4.08
CA HIS A 33 2.87 -11.27 2.99
C HIS A 33 3.79 -11.40 1.78
N ILE A 34 3.91 -12.63 1.29
CA ILE A 34 4.52 -12.91 -0.01
C ILE A 34 3.39 -13.08 -1.02
N ASP A 35 3.41 -12.31 -2.10
CA ASP A 35 2.46 -12.44 -3.22
C ASP A 35 2.29 -13.93 -3.60
N ALA A 36 1.05 -14.38 -3.77
CA ALA A 36 0.74 -15.76 -4.08
C ALA A 36 1.37 -16.23 -5.42
N LYS A 37 1.67 -15.31 -6.34
CA LYS A 37 2.43 -15.59 -7.56
C LYS A 37 3.89 -15.93 -7.32
N SER A 38 4.44 -15.50 -6.19
CA SER A 38 5.84 -15.70 -5.86
C SER A 38 6.02 -16.93 -4.98
N PRO A 39 7.03 -17.78 -5.27
CA PRO A 39 7.35 -18.90 -4.40
C PRO A 39 7.81 -18.38 -3.04
N ILE A 40 7.21 -18.90 -1.97
CA ILE A 40 7.50 -18.46 -0.59
C ILE A 40 8.78 -19.11 -0.03
N THR A 41 9.16 -20.29 -0.52
CA THR A 41 10.28 -21.08 0.01
C THR A 41 11.59 -20.29 0.10
N PRO A 42 12.05 -19.57 -0.95
CA PRO A 42 13.29 -18.79 -0.88
C PRO A 42 13.24 -17.67 0.18
N PHE A 43 12.07 -17.12 0.46
CA PHE A 43 11.91 -16.12 1.52
C PHE A 43 11.99 -16.75 2.91
N LYS A 44 11.34 -17.90 3.12
CA LYS A 44 11.39 -18.62 4.41
C LYS A 44 12.80 -19.08 4.74
N GLU A 45 13.54 -19.60 3.76
CA GLU A 45 14.93 -20.01 3.92
C GLU A 45 15.84 -18.81 4.23
N CYS A 46 15.72 -17.73 3.44
CA CYS A 46 16.58 -16.56 3.61
C CYS A 46 16.35 -15.83 4.95
N LEU A 47 15.10 -15.78 5.44
CA LEU A 47 14.76 -15.14 6.72
C LEU A 47 14.74 -16.09 7.92
N GLN A 48 15.23 -17.32 7.76
CA GLN A 48 15.32 -18.28 8.85
C GLN A 48 16.16 -17.71 10.02
N GLY A 49 15.62 -17.81 11.24
CA GLY A 49 16.28 -17.31 12.45
C GLY A 49 16.02 -15.83 12.77
N LEU A 50 15.34 -15.08 11.91
CA LEU A 50 14.83 -13.74 12.23
C LEU A 50 13.42 -13.83 12.84
N PRO A 51 13.00 -12.88 13.71
CA PRO A 51 11.67 -12.90 14.34
C PRO A 51 10.60 -12.37 13.36
N VAL A 52 10.38 -13.12 12.28
CA VAL A 52 9.41 -12.82 11.24
C VAL A 52 8.23 -13.79 11.28
N SER A 53 7.05 -13.28 10.98
CA SER A 53 5.81 -14.04 10.85
C SER A 53 5.30 -13.92 9.42
N PHE A 54 5.50 -14.97 8.63
CA PHE A 54 4.86 -15.07 7.32
C PHE A 54 3.37 -15.38 7.50
N ILE A 55 2.50 -14.67 6.78
CA ILE A 55 1.06 -14.94 6.83
C ILE A 55 0.67 -16.01 5.81
N ASP A 56 -0.25 -16.89 6.20
CA ASP A 56 -0.71 -17.99 5.33
C ASP A 56 -1.70 -17.48 4.25
N GLN A 57 -2.51 -16.46 4.57
CA GLN A 57 -3.47 -15.86 3.65
C GLN A 57 -2.76 -14.95 2.64
N ARG A 58 -2.21 -15.58 1.60
CA ARG A 58 -1.53 -14.92 0.49
C ARG A 58 -2.51 -14.59 -0.63
N GLU A 59 -2.35 -13.40 -1.18
CA GLU A 59 -3.18 -12.85 -2.25
C GLU A 59 -2.34 -12.79 -3.53
N ASP A 60 -2.96 -13.10 -4.66
CA ASP A 60 -2.37 -12.87 -5.98
C ASP A 60 -2.56 -11.39 -6.34
N CYS A 61 -1.54 -10.58 -6.05
CA CYS A 61 -1.64 -9.13 -6.12
C CYS A 61 -1.48 -8.64 -7.56
N VAL A 62 -2.53 -8.08 -8.15
CA VAL A 62 -2.46 -7.42 -9.47
C VAL A 62 -2.26 -5.92 -9.29
N TRP A 63 -1.38 -5.32 -10.12
CA TRP A 63 -1.08 -3.90 -10.01
C TRP A 63 -2.33 -3.05 -10.28
N GLY A 64 -2.65 -2.15 -9.34
CA GLY A 64 -3.82 -1.26 -9.41
C GLY A 64 -5.15 -1.95 -9.11
N ASP A 65 -5.15 -3.19 -8.64
CA ASP A 65 -6.33 -3.96 -8.27
C ASP A 65 -6.55 -3.99 -6.74
N PHE A 66 -7.76 -4.35 -6.33
CA PHE A 66 -8.13 -4.49 -4.92
C PHE A 66 -7.39 -5.59 -4.17
N SER A 67 -6.82 -6.57 -4.87
CA SER A 67 -5.95 -7.61 -4.28
C SER A 67 -4.83 -7.04 -3.40
N ILE A 68 -4.25 -5.87 -3.72
CA ILE A 68 -3.24 -5.21 -2.88
C ILE A 68 -3.83 -4.72 -1.55
N VAL A 69 -5.06 -4.17 -1.59
CA VAL A 69 -5.79 -3.76 -0.38
C VAL A 69 -6.12 -5.00 0.46
N ARG A 70 -6.59 -6.09 -0.17
CA ARG A 70 -6.89 -7.34 0.52
C ARG A 70 -5.64 -7.94 1.19
N ALA A 71 -4.50 -7.94 0.50
CA ALA A 71 -3.22 -8.36 1.07
C ALA A 71 -2.82 -7.53 2.31
N THR A 72 -3.06 -6.22 2.23
CA THR A 72 -2.83 -5.30 3.35
C THR A 72 -3.78 -5.60 4.52
N ILE A 73 -5.07 -5.84 4.27
CA ILE A 73 -6.03 -6.21 5.31
C ILE A 73 -5.64 -7.54 5.97
N ASN A 74 -5.22 -8.55 5.20
CA ASN A 74 -4.76 -9.83 5.74
C ASN A 74 -3.54 -9.65 6.66
N LEU A 75 -2.60 -8.75 6.30
CA LEU A 75 -1.49 -8.35 7.17
C LEU A 75 -1.98 -7.66 8.45
N MET A 76 -2.92 -6.72 8.35
CA MET A 76 -3.48 -6.03 9.52
C MET A 76 -4.18 -7.03 10.46
N GLU A 77 -4.97 -7.95 9.92
CA GLU A 77 -5.66 -8.97 10.70
C GLU A 77 -4.69 -9.95 11.37
N ALA A 78 -3.65 -10.38 10.66
CA ALA A 78 -2.59 -11.21 11.23
C ALA A 78 -1.83 -10.49 12.35
N ALA A 79 -1.46 -9.23 12.13
CA ALA A 79 -0.77 -8.42 13.12
C ALA A 79 -1.61 -8.17 14.37
N ALA A 80 -2.93 -8.04 14.23
CA ALA A 80 -3.84 -7.79 15.33
C ALA A 80 -4.12 -9.01 16.23
N LYS A 81 -3.78 -10.25 15.82
CA LYS A 81 -4.15 -11.48 16.56
C LYS A 81 -3.65 -11.50 18.00
N ALA A 82 -2.42 -11.05 18.24
CA ALA A 82 -1.81 -11.02 19.57
C ALA A 82 -2.04 -9.69 20.30
N LEU A 83 -2.86 -8.80 19.74
CA LEU A 83 -3.07 -7.42 20.20
C LEU A 83 -1.74 -6.70 20.54
N PRO A 84 -0.72 -6.73 19.65
CA PRO A 84 0.55 -6.08 19.93
C PRO A 84 0.37 -4.57 20.08
N LYS A 85 1.26 -3.99 20.88
CA LYS A 85 1.31 -2.54 21.13
C LYS A 85 2.22 -1.81 20.14
N GLY A 86 2.15 -0.49 20.17
CA GLY A 86 3.05 0.39 19.43
C GLY A 86 2.59 0.67 18.00
N TYR A 87 3.51 1.17 17.18
CA TYR A 87 3.19 1.60 15.82
C TYR A 87 3.00 0.45 14.85
N PHE A 88 2.11 0.64 13.88
CA PHE A 88 1.92 -0.28 12.75
C PHE A 88 2.36 0.43 11.46
N ILE A 89 3.36 -0.11 10.79
CA ILE A 89 4.04 0.55 9.66
C ILE A 89 3.89 -0.33 8.43
N LEU A 90 3.14 0.14 7.44
CA LEU A 90 2.97 -0.55 6.16
C LEU A 90 4.12 -0.19 5.21
N MET A 91 4.78 -1.21 4.68
CA MET A 91 5.85 -1.07 3.70
C MET A 91 5.88 -2.23 2.71
N SER A 92 6.73 -2.13 1.69
CA SER A 92 7.05 -3.23 0.79
C SER A 92 8.44 -3.79 1.03
N GLY A 93 8.71 -4.98 0.47
CA GLY A 93 10.06 -5.56 0.44
C GLY A 93 11.09 -4.76 -0.39
N GLN A 94 10.69 -3.64 -1.00
CA GLN A 94 11.56 -2.71 -1.72
C GLN A 94 11.75 -1.37 -1.03
N ASP A 95 11.20 -1.20 0.18
CA ASP A 95 11.53 -0.07 1.05
C ASP A 95 12.87 -0.35 1.78
N TYR A 96 13.47 0.68 2.35
CA TYR A 96 14.66 0.54 3.19
C TYR A 96 14.74 1.68 4.21
N PRO A 97 15.23 1.45 5.46
CA PRO A 97 15.49 2.53 6.40
C PRO A 97 16.61 3.45 5.86
N ILE A 98 16.43 4.75 6.05
CA ILE A 98 17.44 5.78 5.73
C ILE A 98 17.95 6.49 7.00
N THR A 99 17.42 6.10 8.14
CA THR A 99 17.82 6.52 9.49
C THR A 99 18.06 5.29 10.37
N SER A 100 18.78 5.50 11.47
CA SER A 100 19.08 4.47 12.47
C SER A 100 17.86 4.07 13.29
N GLN A 101 17.92 2.89 13.94
CA GLN A 101 16.89 2.46 14.89
C GLN A 101 16.65 3.47 16.02
N LYS A 102 17.72 4.11 16.50
CA LYS A 102 17.64 5.15 17.52
C LYS A 102 16.85 6.36 17.02
N GLU A 103 17.18 6.86 15.83
CA GLU A 103 16.47 7.98 15.21
C GLU A 103 14.99 7.65 14.92
N ILE A 104 14.70 6.43 14.44
CA ILE A 104 13.32 5.95 14.24
C ILE A 104 12.55 5.98 15.57
N ASN A 105 13.13 5.42 16.63
CA ASN A 105 12.47 5.37 17.94
C ASN A 105 12.26 6.78 18.50
N THR A 106 13.28 7.64 18.48
CA THR A 106 13.17 9.03 18.95
C THR A 106 12.08 9.80 18.19
N PHE A 107 12.02 9.66 16.87
CA PHE A 107 11.01 10.33 16.05
C PHE A 107 9.59 9.86 16.41
N LEU A 108 9.38 8.54 16.50
CA LEU A 108 8.04 8.00 16.79
C LEU A 108 7.62 8.23 18.25
N GLU A 109 8.55 8.28 19.19
CA GLU A 109 8.31 8.65 20.60
C GLU A 109 7.92 10.13 20.72
N GLN A 110 8.61 11.03 20.00
CA GLN A 110 8.26 12.45 19.93
C GLN A 110 6.82 12.68 19.44
N TYR A 111 6.31 11.79 18.59
CA TYR A 111 5.01 11.91 17.96
C TYR A 111 4.04 10.77 18.32
N ASN A 112 4.16 10.13 19.49
CA ASN A 112 3.56 8.82 19.81
C ASN A 112 2.05 8.61 19.52
N ASP A 113 1.25 9.67 19.45
CA ASP A 113 -0.19 9.68 19.17
C ASP A 113 -0.50 10.22 17.75
N SER A 114 0.49 10.29 16.86
CA SER A 114 0.32 10.78 15.48
C SER A 114 0.28 9.64 14.48
N ASP A 115 -0.42 9.88 13.38
CA ASP A 115 -0.56 8.96 12.26
C ASP A 115 0.04 9.59 11.01
N PHE A 116 0.91 8.85 10.32
CA PHE A 116 1.72 9.34 9.22
C PHE A 116 1.18 8.83 7.89
N ILE A 117 0.48 9.70 7.17
CA ILE A 117 -0.10 9.41 5.87
C ILE A 117 -0.38 10.73 5.14
N ASP A 118 0.12 10.85 3.92
CA ASP A 118 -0.21 11.99 3.06
C ASP A 118 -1.57 11.75 2.42
N PHE A 119 -2.41 12.77 2.39
CA PHE A 119 -3.71 12.68 1.75
C PHE A 119 -4.07 13.97 1.02
N LEU A 120 -4.82 13.82 -0.06
CA LEU A 120 -5.46 14.90 -0.80
C LEU A 120 -6.90 14.46 -1.12
N PRO A 121 -7.84 15.40 -1.26
CA PRO A 121 -9.08 15.14 -1.97
C PRO A 121 -8.82 14.43 -3.31
N LEU A 122 -9.67 13.46 -3.65
CA LEU A 122 -9.55 12.68 -4.89
C LEU A 122 -9.36 13.57 -6.13
N GLU A 123 -10.10 14.68 -6.16
CA GLU A 123 -10.15 15.67 -7.23
C GLU A 123 -8.85 16.48 -7.36
N GLN A 124 -8.07 16.58 -6.28
CA GLN A 124 -6.77 17.27 -6.27
C GLN A 124 -5.63 16.31 -6.62
N LYS A 125 -5.78 15.01 -6.30
CA LYS A 125 -4.76 13.99 -6.57
C LYS A 125 -4.72 13.58 -8.05
N TRP A 126 -5.87 13.52 -8.71
CA TRP A 126 -5.99 12.94 -10.06
C TRP A 126 -6.71 13.85 -11.05
N LYS A 127 -6.41 13.65 -12.34
CA LYS A 127 -7.12 14.31 -13.45
C LYS A 127 -8.61 13.96 -13.41
N THR A 128 -9.46 14.89 -13.82
CA THR A 128 -10.94 14.76 -13.82
C THR A 128 -11.45 13.44 -14.40
N LYS A 129 -10.85 12.97 -15.50
CA LYS A 129 -11.21 11.67 -16.11
C LYS A 129 -10.96 10.50 -15.16
N MET A 130 -9.80 10.47 -14.48
CA MET A 130 -9.45 9.40 -13.55
C MET A 130 -10.29 9.45 -12.28
N VAL A 131 -10.65 10.65 -11.82
CA VAL A 131 -11.60 10.85 -10.71
C VAL A 131 -12.94 10.22 -11.08
N LYS A 132 -13.48 10.56 -12.26
CA LYS A 132 -14.70 9.95 -12.79
C LYS A 132 -14.59 8.43 -12.89
N ASP A 133 -13.48 7.92 -13.43
CA ASP A 133 -13.24 6.48 -13.55
C ASP A 133 -13.23 5.76 -12.18
N LYS A 134 -12.73 6.42 -11.12
CA LYS A 134 -12.67 5.85 -9.76
C LYS A 134 -14.00 5.94 -8.99
N LEU A 135 -14.83 6.93 -9.29
CA LEU A 135 -16.11 7.14 -8.61
C LEU A 135 -17.29 6.44 -9.31
N GLU A 136 -17.36 6.56 -10.64
CA GLU A 136 -18.57 6.25 -11.41
C GLU A 136 -18.43 5.01 -12.31
N HIS A 137 -17.21 4.56 -12.59
CA HIS A 137 -16.96 3.42 -13.47
C HIS A 137 -16.42 2.20 -12.73
N TYR A 138 -16.67 1.02 -13.27
CA TYR A 138 -16.16 -0.26 -12.80
C TYR A 138 -14.81 -0.54 -13.45
N HIS A 139 -13.76 -0.65 -12.64
CA HIS A 139 -12.45 -1.14 -13.05
C HIS A 139 -12.53 -2.65 -13.28
N ILE A 140 -12.26 -3.07 -14.51
CA ILE A 140 -12.32 -4.46 -14.94
C ILE A 140 -10.93 -4.88 -15.42
N LEU A 141 -10.36 -5.89 -14.77
CA LEU A 141 -9.16 -6.55 -15.22
C LEU A 141 -9.45 -7.45 -16.43
N HIS A 142 -8.62 -7.37 -17.46
CA HIS A 142 -8.70 -8.27 -18.61
C HIS A 142 -7.66 -9.39 -18.54
N SER A 143 -6.57 -9.14 -17.83
CA SER A 143 -5.59 -10.14 -17.42
C SER A 143 -4.90 -9.70 -16.12
N LYS A 144 -3.96 -10.50 -15.62
CA LYS A 144 -3.11 -10.16 -14.47
C LYS A 144 -1.90 -9.29 -14.85
N GLU A 145 -1.72 -8.99 -16.14
CA GLU A 145 -0.62 -8.16 -16.63
C GLU A 145 -0.87 -6.69 -16.29
N ARG A 146 0.21 -5.98 -15.96
CA ARG A 146 0.13 -4.58 -15.56
C ARG A 146 -0.45 -3.72 -16.69
N GLY A 147 -1.48 -2.95 -16.36
CA GLY A 147 -2.13 -2.05 -17.32
C GLY A 147 -3.17 -2.73 -18.22
N HIS A 148 -3.34 -4.06 -18.15
CA HIS A 148 -4.34 -4.79 -18.91
C HIS A 148 -5.71 -4.75 -18.22
N SER A 149 -6.23 -3.53 -18.08
CA SER A 149 -7.51 -3.25 -17.45
C SER A 149 -8.17 -2.02 -18.06
N ASN A 150 -9.48 -1.88 -17.89
CA ASN A 150 -10.22 -0.70 -18.32
C ASN A 150 -11.30 -0.35 -17.31
N CYS A 151 -11.70 0.93 -17.30
CA CYS A 151 -12.87 1.39 -16.55
C CYS A 151 -14.08 1.51 -17.49
N TYR A 152 -15.20 0.91 -17.08
CA TYR A 152 -16.46 0.90 -17.82
C TYR A 152 -17.59 1.47 -16.98
N ALA A 153 -18.43 2.30 -17.58
CA ALA A 153 -19.66 2.72 -16.93
C ALA A 153 -20.63 1.52 -16.77
N PRO A 154 -21.48 1.50 -15.74
CA PRO A 154 -22.55 0.50 -15.64
C PRO A 154 -23.41 0.53 -16.91
N PHE A 155 -23.46 -0.59 -17.63
CA PHE A 155 -23.95 -0.61 -19.02
C PHE A 155 -25.42 -0.18 -19.12
N SER A 156 -26.22 -0.55 -18.13
CA SER A 156 -27.65 -0.22 -18.07
C SER A 156 -27.93 1.25 -17.71
N HIS A 157 -26.94 1.97 -17.19
CA HIS A 157 -27.09 3.33 -16.65
C HIS A 157 -26.12 4.35 -17.29
N CYS A 158 -25.58 4.04 -18.47
CA CYS A 158 -24.59 4.88 -19.14
C CYS A 158 -25.10 5.47 -20.47
N SER A 159 -24.39 6.48 -20.97
CA SER A 159 -24.74 7.17 -22.22
C SER A 159 -24.59 6.26 -23.45
N LEU A 160 -25.25 6.62 -24.55
CA LEU A 160 -25.13 5.89 -25.83
C LEU A 160 -23.66 5.77 -26.29
N PHE A 161 -22.87 6.82 -26.08
CA PHE A 161 -21.43 6.79 -26.38
C PHE A 161 -20.68 5.74 -25.53
N GLN A 162 -20.96 5.67 -24.23
CA GLN A 162 -20.34 4.67 -23.33
C GLN A 162 -20.79 3.24 -23.68
N LYS A 163 -22.06 3.04 -24.05
CA LYS A 163 -22.57 1.76 -24.57
C LYS A 163 -21.82 1.36 -25.84
N GLY A 164 -21.70 2.27 -26.80
CA GLY A 164 -20.97 2.06 -28.06
C GLY A 164 -19.52 1.66 -27.82
N ARG A 165 -18.80 2.38 -26.93
CA ARG A 165 -17.42 2.01 -26.54
C ARG A 165 -17.35 0.61 -25.94
N THR A 166 -18.26 0.26 -25.03
CA THR A 166 -18.28 -1.05 -24.37
C THR A 166 -18.54 -2.18 -25.37
N LEU A 167 -19.51 -2.00 -26.26
CA LEU A 167 -19.80 -2.96 -27.33
C LEU A 167 -18.64 -3.08 -28.32
N PHE A 168 -17.98 -1.97 -28.68
CA PHE A 168 -16.78 -2.00 -29.52
C PHE A 168 -15.65 -2.81 -28.87
N HIS A 169 -15.42 -2.62 -27.56
CA HIS A 169 -14.43 -3.41 -26.82
C HIS A 169 -14.79 -4.91 -26.79
N LEU A 170 -16.07 -5.24 -26.63
CA LEU A 170 -16.55 -6.62 -26.71
C LEU A 170 -16.31 -7.22 -28.10
N LEU A 171 -16.71 -6.53 -29.18
CA LEU A 171 -16.54 -6.97 -30.57
C LEU A 171 -15.06 -7.14 -30.96
N LYS A 172 -14.17 -6.30 -30.41
CA LYS A 172 -12.72 -6.40 -30.62
C LYS A 172 -12.03 -7.42 -29.71
N GLY A 173 -12.78 -8.19 -28.92
CA GLY A 173 -12.23 -9.18 -27.99
C GLY A 173 -11.45 -8.59 -26.81
N ARG A 174 -11.55 -7.28 -26.56
CA ARG A 174 -10.88 -6.59 -25.44
C ARG A 174 -11.65 -6.69 -24.12
N LEU A 175 -12.94 -7.02 -24.19
CA LEU A 175 -13.82 -7.27 -23.06
C LEU A 175 -14.42 -8.67 -23.22
N SER A 176 -14.29 -9.53 -22.21
CA SER A 176 -14.89 -10.86 -22.26
C SER A 176 -16.42 -10.81 -22.14
N TRP A 177 -17.09 -11.82 -22.68
CA TRP A 177 -18.55 -11.94 -22.56
C TRP A 177 -19.02 -12.03 -21.10
N GLN A 178 -18.23 -12.65 -20.22
CA GLN A 178 -18.51 -12.71 -18.78
C GLN A 178 -18.46 -11.33 -18.13
N HIS A 179 -17.42 -10.54 -18.42
CA HIS A 179 -17.33 -9.17 -17.91
C HIS A 179 -18.41 -8.26 -18.50
N PHE A 180 -18.78 -8.45 -19.77
CA PHE A 180 -19.91 -7.73 -20.35
C PHE A 180 -21.22 -8.02 -19.61
N LYS A 181 -21.54 -9.31 -19.38
CA LYS A 181 -22.71 -9.71 -18.58
C LYS A 181 -22.70 -9.13 -17.17
N LEU A 182 -21.52 -9.06 -16.54
CA LEU A 182 -21.36 -8.40 -15.24
C LEU A 182 -21.71 -6.92 -15.34
N LEU A 183 -21.15 -6.18 -16.31
CA LEU A 183 -21.43 -4.75 -16.50
C LEU A 183 -22.90 -4.43 -16.80
N CYS A 184 -23.64 -5.35 -17.43
CA CYS A 184 -25.09 -5.21 -17.62
C CYS A 184 -25.89 -5.32 -16.32
N LYS A 185 -25.38 -6.06 -15.33
CA LYS A 185 -26.05 -6.30 -14.04
C LYS A 185 -25.64 -5.30 -12.96
N LEU A 186 -24.47 -4.68 -13.09
CA LEU A 186 -23.94 -3.78 -12.08
C LEU A 186 -24.75 -2.46 -12.01
N PRO A 187 -25.11 -2.02 -10.80
CA PRO A 187 -25.91 -0.81 -10.60
C PRO A 187 -25.08 0.46 -10.82
N ILE A 188 -25.69 1.62 -10.60
CA ILE A 188 -24.94 2.86 -10.40
C ILE A 188 -24.08 2.69 -9.15
N ARG A 189 -22.81 3.09 -9.22
CA ARG A 189 -21.89 3.03 -8.09
C ARG A 189 -22.34 3.98 -6.99
N SER A 190 -22.40 3.48 -5.76
CA SER A 190 -22.62 4.30 -4.57
C SER A 190 -21.32 4.36 -3.77
N THR A 191 -20.82 5.56 -3.51
CA THR A 191 -19.56 5.75 -2.79
C THR A 191 -19.78 5.46 -1.30
N PRO A 192 -18.87 4.75 -0.61
CA PRO A 192 -19.01 4.44 0.82
C PRO A 192 -18.90 5.69 1.70
N PHE A 193 -18.37 6.79 1.15
CA PHE A 193 -18.18 8.06 1.82
C PHE A 193 -18.67 9.21 0.94
N ARG A 194 -19.10 10.31 1.57
CA ARG A 194 -19.46 11.55 0.86
C ARG A 194 -18.29 12.13 0.07
N LYS A 195 -17.08 12.00 0.61
CA LYS A 195 -15.84 12.45 -0.02
C LYS A 195 -14.76 11.39 0.11
N GLN A 196 -14.03 11.19 -0.98
CA GLN A 196 -12.92 10.25 -1.08
C GLN A 196 -11.60 11.02 -1.00
N TYR A 197 -10.61 10.39 -0.39
CA TYR A 197 -9.27 10.92 -0.22
C TYR A 197 -8.26 9.93 -0.74
N ALA A 198 -7.13 10.44 -1.21
CA ALA A 198 -6.10 9.63 -1.85
C ALA A 198 -4.70 10.11 -1.53
N GLY A 199 -3.73 9.21 -1.63
CA GLY A 199 -2.35 9.47 -1.26
C GLY A 199 -1.41 8.35 -1.66
N SER A 200 -0.36 8.16 -0.87
CA SER A 200 0.60 7.06 -1.03
C SER A 200 -0.01 5.78 -0.46
N GLN A 201 0.27 4.62 -1.06
CA GLN A 201 -0.10 3.32 -0.47
C GLN A 201 0.43 3.15 0.97
N PHE A 202 1.56 3.77 1.31
CA PHE A 202 2.26 3.55 2.57
C PHE A 202 1.89 4.55 3.66
N TRP A 203 1.77 4.02 4.87
CA TRP A 203 1.35 4.74 6.06
C TRP A 203 1.99 4.14 7.32
N ALA A 204 2.03 4.92 8.40
CA ALA A 204 2.33 4.43 9.73
C ALA A 204 1.27 4.93 10.71
N PHE A 205 0.56 4.02 11.37
CA PHE A 205 -0.49 4.35 12.31
C PHE A 205 -0.06 4.09 13.74
N SER A 206 -0.47 4.98 14.63
CA SER A 206 -0.47 4.75 16.06
C SER A 206 -1.31 3.52 16.40
N GLU A 207 -1.06 2.93 17.57
CA GLU A 207 -1.80 1.76 18.06
C GLU A 207 -3.33 1.97 18.02
N LYS A 208 -3.79 3.11 18.55
CA LYS A 208 -5.21 3.46 18.64
C LYS A 208 -5.84 3.55 17.25
N THR A 209 -5.19 4.28 16.34
CA THR A 209 -5.70 4.48 14.98
C THR A 209 -5.69 3.18 14.18
N PHE A 210 -4.65 2.36 14.30
CA PHE A 210 -4.59 1.06 13.64
C PHE A 210 -5.80 0.18 14.01
N TYR A 211 -6.06 0.00 15.30
CA TYR A 211 -7.19 -0.81 15.75
C TYR A 211 -8.53 -0.20 15.37
N LYS A 212 -8.66 1.13 15.43
CA LYS A 212 -9.89 1.83 15.01
C LYS A 212 -10.18 1.64 13.52
N VAL A 213 -9.18 1.80 12.66
CA VAL A 213 -9.29 1.56 11.22
C VAL A 213 -9.61 0.09 10.94
N LEU A 214 -8.94 -0.85 11.62
CA LEU A 214 -9.20 -2.28 11.44
C LEU A 214 -10.62 -2.67 11.88
N THR A 215 -11.10 -2.15 13.01
CA THR A 215 -12.47 -2.36 13.48
C THR A 215 -13.48 -1.83 12.47
N TYR A 216 -13.29 -0.61 11.97
CA TYR A 216 -14.15 -0.03 10.94
C TYR A 216 -14.20 -0.91 9.67
N ILE A 217 -13.03 -1.40 9.21
CA ILE A 217 -12.96 -2.30 8.07
C ILE A 217 -13.77 -3.58 8.31
N LYS A 218 -13.69 -4.16 9.51
CA LYS A 218 -14.44 -5.38 9.85
C LYS A 218 -15.95 -5.14 9.89
N GLU A 219 -16.39 -4.04 10.49
CA GLU A 219 -17.80 -3.68 10.62
C GLU A 219 -18.45 -3.33 9.27
N HIS A 220 -17.69 -2.73 8.35
CA HIS A 220 -18.17 -2.30 7.04
C HIS A 220 -17.62 -3.12 5.88
N ARG A 221 -17.14 -4.35 6.15
CA ARG A 221 -16.41 -5.16 5.16
C ARG A 221 -17.18 -5.31 3.84
N THR A 222 -18.45 -5.69 3.89
CA THR A 222 -19.25 -5.92 2.67
C THR A 222 -19.37 -4.67 1.81
N SER A 223 -19.76 -3.52 2.40
CA SER A 223 -19.95 -2.29 1.64
C SER A 223 -18.64 -1.72 1.09
N LEU A 224 -17.55 -1.83 1.85
CA LEU A 224 -16.22 -1.42 1.41
C LEU A 224 -15.71 -2.33 0.28
N GLU A 225 -15.80 -3.64 0.43
CA GLU A 225 -15.35 -4.60 -0.59
C GLU A 225 -16.17 -4.46 -1.88
N ASP A 226 -17.49 -4.35 -1.80
CA ASP A 226 -18.37 -4.22 -2.98
C ASP A 226 -18.04 -2.99 -3.82
N TYR A 227 -17.64 -1.89 -3.18
CA TYR A 227 -17.21 -0.69 -3.88
C TYR A 227 -15.76 -0.78 -4.38
N TYR A 228 -14.81 -1.05 -3.49
CA TYR A 228 -13.38 -0.91 -3.80
C TYR A 228 -12.83 -2.06 -4.64
N ARG A 229 -13.49 -3.23 -4.69
CA ARG A 229 -13.13 -4.33 -5.61
C ARG A 229 -13.17 -3.94 -7.08
N TYR A 230 -13.90 -2.88 -7.42
CA TYR A 230 -14.01 -2.35 -8.77
C TYR A 230 -13.42 -0.96 -8.90
N THR A 231 -12.60 -0.51 -7.96
CA THR A 231 -11.96 0.80 -8.00
C THR A 231 -10.52 0.63 -8.47
N SER A 232 -10.10 1.41 -9.48
CA SER A 232 -8.70 1.38 -9.93
C SER A 232 -7.76 2.01 -8.90
N SER A 233 -6.61 1.38 -8.68
CA SER A 233 -5.60 1.74 -7.66
C SER A 233 -6.24 2.07 -6.31
N PRO A 234 -7.03 1.14 -5.72
CA PRO A 234 -7.77 1.41 -4.50
C PRO A 234 -6.85 1.46 -3.27
N ASP A 235 -5.65 0.89 -3.34
CA ASP A 235 -4.59 0.99 -2.35
C ASP A 235 -4.17 2.43 -2.05
N GLU A 236 -4.29 3.33 -3.04
CA GLU A 236 -4.06 4.76 -2.90
C GLU A 236 -5.30 5.53 -2.41
N ILE A 237 -6.41 4.87 -2.05
CA ILE A 237 -7.71 5.52 -1.70
C ILE A 237 -8.33 4.96 -0.43
N TYR A 238 -8.32 3.64 -0.28
CA TYR A 238 -9.07 2.87 0.71
C TYR A 238 -8.79 3.33 2.13
N PHE A 239 -7.52 3.24 2.55
CA PHE A 239 -7.09 3.61 3.91
C PHE A 239 -7.22 5.11 4.18
N HIS A 240 -6.91 5.94 3.19
CA HIS A 240 -7.06 7.40 3.27
C HIS A 240 -8.52 7.79 3.53
N SER A 241 -9.44 7.26 2.72
CA SER A 241 -10.86 7.61 2.83
C SER A 241 -11.45 7.13 4.15
N ILE A 242 -11.13 5.92 4.60
CA ILE A 242 -11.55 5.43 5.92
C ILE A 242 -11.01 6.35 7.03
N LEU A 243 -9.70 6.62 7.04
CA LEU A 243 -9.06 7.40 8.09
C LEU A 243 -9.59 8.84 8.18
N ILE A 244 -9.71 9.54 7.04
CA ILE A 244 -10.19 10.93 7.05
C ILE A 244 -11.66 11.01 7.43
N ASN A 245 -12.50 10.04 7.05
CA ASN A 245 -13.90 10.02 7.51
C ASN A 245 -13.98 9.72 9.02
N LEU A 246 -13.14 8.84 9.57
CA LEU A 246 -13.06 8.62 11.02
C LEU A 246 -12.62 9.88 11.77
N GLN A 247 -11.62 10.60 11.24
CA GLN A 247 -11.09 11.84 11.83
C GLN A 247 -12.16 12.94 11.95
N GLN A 248 -13.15 12.98 11.06
CA GLN A 248 -14.24 13.98 11.14
C GLN A 248 -15.05 13.86 12.44
N THR A 249 -15.11 12.66 13.02
CA THR A 249 -15.83 12.39 14.27
C THR A 249 -14.92 12.12 15.46
N ASP A 250 -13.62 11.94 15.22
CA ASP A 250 -12.64 11.60 16.25
C ASP A 250 -11.43 12.53 16.19
N THR A 251 -11.41 13.50 17.09
CA THR A 251 -10.36 14.50 17.21
C THR A 251 -9.05 13.95 17.78
N GLN A 252 -9.02 12.70 18.23
CA GLN A 252 -7.79 12.05 18.70
C GLN A 252 -6.87 11.63 17.55
N ILE A 253 -7.39 11.50 16.33
CA ILE A 253 -6.62 11.15 15.13
C ILE A 253 -5.82 12.38 14.67
N LYS A 254 -4.50 12.37 14.92
CA LYS A 254 -3.58 13.46 14.59
C LYS A 254 -2.72 13.09 13.39
N LEU A 255 -2.99 13.71 12.24
CA LEU A 255 -2.29 13.39 11.01
C LEU A 255 -0.99 14.18 10.86
N LYS A 256 0.05 13.50 10.38
CA LYS A 256 1.36 14.03 10.03
C LYS A 256 1.76 13.55 8.62
N PRO A 257 2.69 14.26 7.95
CA PRO A 257 3.18 13.83 6.64
C PRO A 257 3.74 12.40 6.67
N GLN A 258 3.64 11.67 5.55
CA GLN A 258 4.16 10.30 5.47
C GLN A 258 5.67 10.26 5.79
N ILE A 259 6.13 9.16 6.38
CA ILE A 259 7.54 8.99 6.79
C ILE A 259 8.40 8.25 5.74
N THR A 260 7.84 7.93 4.57
CA THR A 260 8.53 7.25 3.48
C THR A 260 8.80 8.21 2.33
N TYR A 261 10.06 8.29 1.89
CA TYR A 261 10.45 9.04 0.70
C TYR A 261 10.31 8.20 -0.56
N VAL A 262 9.66 8.73 -1.59
CA VAL A 262 9.42 8.01 -2.85
C VAL A 262 10.16 8.69 -3.99
N ASN A 263 10.92 7.92 -4.77
CA ASN A 263 11.52 8.40 -6.00
C ASN A 263 10.43 8.60 -7.07
N TYR A 264 10.13 9.85 -7.41
CA TYR A 264 9.23 10.20 -8.51
C TYR A 264 9.95 10.84 -9.72
N PHE A 265 11.27 11.04 -9.64
CA PHE A 265 12.04 11.69 -10.71
C PHE A 265 12.63 10.69 -11.70
N ARG A 266 12.55 9.38 -11.43
CA ARG A 266 12.99 8.30 -12.33
C ARG A 266 11.80 7.39 -12.68
N GLY A 267 11.63 7.00 -13.94
CA GLY A 267 10.42 6.29 -14.41
C GLY A 267 10.16 4.90 -13.80
N ASN A 268 11.20 4.21 -13.33
CA ASN A 268 11.08 2.95 -12.59
C ASN A 268 10.94 3.14 -11.06
N ASN A 269 11.06 4.39 -10.59
CA ASN A 269 11.07 4.80 -9.18
C ASN A 269 12.18 4.13 -8.33
N ILE A 270 13.26 3.66 -8.95
CA ILE A 270 14.36 2.94 -8.26
C ILE A 270 15.49 3.92 -8.00
N PHE A 271 15.93 4.03 -6.75
CA PHE A 271 17.11 4.82 -6.38
C PHE A 271 18.41 4.11 -6.78
N LEU A 272 19.40 4.89 -7.19
CA LEU A 272 20.75 4.47 -7.57
C LEU A 272 21.78 5.15 -6.64
N SER A 273 23.01 4.65 -6.64
CA SER A 273 24.07 5.11 -5.74
C SER A 273 24.34 6.63 -5.84
N GLU A 274 24.12 7.23 -7.01
CA GLU A 274 24.17 8.68 -7.23
C GLU A 274 23.13 9.47 -6.40
N ASP A 275 22.01 8.85 -6.04
CA ASP A 275 20.92 9.49 -5.30
C ASP A 275 21.15 9.54 -3.79
N LEU A 276 22.26 8.96 -3.28
CA LEU A 276 22.51 8.85 -1.84
C LEU A 276 22.37 10.20 -1.11
N LYS A 277 22.97 11.26 -1.67
CA LYS A 277 22.87 12.62 -1.08
C LYS A 277 21.43 13.13 -1.06
N THR A 278 20.65 12.84 -2.11
CA THR A 278 19.23 13.21 -2.22
C THR A 278 18.39 12.49 -1.19
N ILE A 279 18.67 11.21 -0.94
CA ILE A 279 17.99 10.40 0.08
C ILE A 279 18.31 10.93 1.48
N LEU A 280 19.60 11.14 1.78
CA LEU A 280 20.05 11.56 3.11
C LEU A 280 19.71 13.02 3.44
N SER A 281 19.29 13.82 2.47
CA SER A 281 18.82 15.20 2.68
C SER A 281 17.33 15.28 3.08
N GLN A 282 16.59 14.17 3.00
CA GLN A 282 15.17 14.15 3.32
C GLN A 282 14.94 14.22 4.83
N LYS A 283 14.55 15.42 5.29
CA LYS A 283 14.16 15.63 6.69
C LYS A 283 12.85 14.91 6.99
N GLU A 284 12.74 14.38 8.21
CA GLU A 284 11.52 13.72 8.72
C GLU A 284 11.07 12.48 7.92
N LYS A 285 11.92 11.96 7.02
CA LYS A 285 11.71 10.67 6.37
C LYS A 285 12.58 9.62 7.06
N LEU A 286 11.95 8.53 7.46
CA LEU A 286 12.60 7.40 8.13
C LEU A 286 12.95 6.29 7.14
N PHE A 287 12.19 6.19 6.06
CA PHE A 287 12.33 5.17 5.03
C PHE A 287 12.41 5.80 3.64
N ALA A 288 12.92 5.07 2.67
CA ALA A 288 12.86 5.43 1.27
C ALA A 288 12.46 4.25 0.38
N ARG A 289 12.00 4.57 -0.84
CA ARG A 289 11.66 3.60 -1.88
C ARG A 289 11.80 4.16 -3.30
N LYS A 290 12.08 3.34 -4.31
CA LYS A 290 12.28 1.89 -4.23
C LYS A 290 13.77 1.54 -4.36
N PHE A 291 14.16 0.44 -3.74
CA PHE A 291 15.48 -0.16 -3.94
C PHE A 291 15.34 -1.51 -4.65
N ASP A 292 16.34 -1.88 -5.44
CA ASP A 292 16.34 -3.13 -6.18
C ASP A 292 17.77 -3.65 -6.33
N THR A 293 18.11 -4.70 -5.59
CA THR A 293 19.47 -5.28 -5.58
C THR A 293 19.89 -5.89 -6.91
N GLU A 294 18.95 -6.13 -7.83
CA GLU A 294 19.25 -6.58 -9.19
C GLU A 294 19.70 -5.41 -10.10
N ILE A 295 19.47 -4.16 -9.68
CA ILE A 295 19.80 -2.95 -10.44
C ILE A 295 20.95 -2.19 -9.79
N ASP A 296 20.86 -1.94 -8.48
CA ASP A 296 21.91 -1.26 -7.73
C ASP A 296 21.93 -1.79 -6.29
N ARG A 297 23.01 -2.52 -5.97
CA ARG A 297 23.26 -3.03 -4.62
C ARG A 297 24.10 -2.06 -3.78
N GLU A 298 24.96 -1.28 -4.41
CA GLU A 298 25.94 -0.39 -3.77
C GLU A 298 25.26 0.72 -2.95
N ILE A 299 24.08 1.17 -3.39
CA ILE A 299 23.30 2.16 -2.66
C ILE A 299 22.91 1.65 -1.26
N LEU A 300 22.53 0.37 -1.14
CA LEU A 300 22.18 -0.22 0.16
C LEU A 300 23.43 -0.42 1.03
N ASP A 301 24.58 -0.73 0.43
CA ASP A 301 25.87 -0.79 1.14
C ASP A 301 26.24 0.59 1.72
N SER A 302 26.00 1.64 0.95
CA SER A 302 26.22 3.02 1.37
C SER A 302 25.28 3.44 2.51
N LEU A 303 24.00 3.08 2.43
CA LEU A 303 23.02 3.35 3.49
C LEU A 303 23.35 2.60 4.78
N ASP A 304 23.72 1.31 4.70
CA ASP A 304 24.14 0.54 5.86
C ASP A 304 25.39 1.14 6.52
N ASN A 305 26.39 1.53 5.73
CA ASN A 305 27.59 2.18 6.23
C ASN A 305 27.27 3.51 6.92
N TYR A 306 26.34 4.29 6.38
CA TYR A 306 25.89 5.55 6.97
C TYR A 306 25.16 5.32 8.31
N ILE A 307 24.20 4.39 8.34
CA ILE A 307 23.41 4.07 9.54
C ILE A 307 24.32 3.48 10.63
N ASN A 308 25.23 2.56 10.28
CA ASN A 308 26.14 1.95 11.24
C ASN A 308 27.11 2.95 11.88
N LYS A 309 27.55 3.99 11.14
CA LYS A 309 28.38 5.07 11.70
C LYS A 309 27.64 5.91 12.75
N ARG A 310 26.31 6.00 12.69
CA ARG A 310 25.49 6.73 13.66
C ARG A 310 25.04 5.90 14.87
N ASN A 311 25.14 4.58 14.76
CA ASN A 311 24.89 3.65 15.86
C ASN A 311 26.10 3.48 16.79
N LYS A 312 27.30 3.85 16.32
CA LYS A 312 28.53 3.93 17.13
C LYS A 312 28.59 5.28 17.85
#